data_AF-A0A0M2DPP7-F1
#
_entry.id   AF-A0A0M2DPP7-F1
#
_cell.length_a   1.000
_cell.length_b   1.000
_cell.length_c   1.000
_cell.angle_alpha   90.00
_cell.angle_beta   90.00
_cell.angle_gamma   90.00
#
_symmetry.space_group_name_H-M   'P 1'
#
loop_
_entity.id
_entity.type
_entity.pdbx_description
1 polymer ?
#
loop_
_entity_poly.entity_id
_entity_poly.type
_entity_poly.pdbx_seq_one_letter_code
_entity_poly.pdbx_strand_id
1 'polypeptide(L)'
;MKSENKSGKTYSLAFRKALVDEALNRTPGGGFPELEKRHRLKPGTLFDWVEELGPTPPPAPFSALHFWIGNTPLGEAEFGRYFDYADSYWDLEVEDIESSSEDVTGCGFCRDLGRKFLFDEDLLLMIWLPEPVPVSALVSHSTLDSDTSLALIVQACEAQGIHTANAMFVYADPTEQITDPEKLYNGLSYIGLFDD
;
A
#
# COMPACT_ATOMS: atom_id res chain seq x y z
N MET A 1 -23.44 -7.49 21.42
CA MET A 1 -24.26 -6.77 22.41
C MET A 1 -25.20 -5.86 21.64
N LYS A 2 -26.52 -6.00 21.79
CA LYS A 2 -27.53 -5.27 20.97
C LYS A 2 -27.57 -3.80 21.40
N SER A 3 -27.38 -2.85 20.47
CA SER A 3 -27.71 -1.45 20.72
C SER A 3 -29.22 -1.24 20.48
N GLU A 4 -29.99 -1.12 21.57
CA GLU A 4 -31.40 -0.78 21.50
C GLU A 4 -31.58 0.74 21.36
N ASN A 5 -32.12 1.16 20.22
CA ASN A 5 -32.40 2.56 19.93
C ASN A 5 -33.87 2.89 20.31
N LYS A 6 -34.09 3.81 21.26
CA LYS A 6 -35.40 4.21 21.85
C LYS A 6 -36.38 4.94 20.91
N SER A 7 -36.35 4.66 19.61
CA SER A 7 -37.41 4.99 18.65
C SER A 7 -37.35 3.93 17.57
N GLY A 8 -38.13 2.86 17.73
CA GLY A 8 -38.06 1.61 16.97
C GLY A 8 -38.45 1.73 15.50
N LYS A 9 -37.68 2.50 14.71
CA LYS A 9 -37.77 2.54 13.26
C LYS A 9 -36.62 1.72 12.70
N THR A 10 -36.92 0.50 12.28
CA THR A 10 -35.95 -0.35 11.58
C THR A 10 -35.91 0.08 10.12
N TYR A 11 -34.76 0.56 9.66
CA TYR A 11 -34.54 0.89 8.27
C TYR A 11 -34.10 -0.35 7.50
N SER A 12 -34.62 -0.55 6.28
CA SER A 12 -34.22 -1.67 5.44
C SER A 12 -32.77 -1.52 5.01
N LEU A 13 -32.06 -2.63 4.81
CA LEU A 13 -30.70 -2.62 4.28
C LEU A 13 -30.62 -1.89 2.94
N ALA A 14 -31.63 -2.07 2.07
CA ALA A 14 -31.71 -1.39 0.78
C ALA A 14 -31.78 0.14 0.94
N PHE A 15 -32.57 0.63 1.90
CA PHE A 15 -32.64 2.06 2.19
C PHE A 15 -31.31 2.59 2.74
N ARG A 16 -30.70 1.89 3.71
CA ARG A 16 -29.41 2.27 4.28
C ARG A 16 -28.32 2.36 3.21
N LYS A 17 -28.24 1.35 2.32
CA LYS A 17 -27.30 1.34 1.18
C LYS A 17 -27.53 2.47 0.19
N ALA A 18 -28.79 2.75 -0.17
CA ALA A 18 -29.10 3.85 -1.08
C ALA A 18 -28.72 5.21 -0.48
N LEU A 19 -28.92 5.40 0.82
CA LEU A 19 -28.56 6.65 1.48
C LEU A 19 -27.05 6.80 1.68
N VAL A 20 -26.32 5.70 1.94
CA VAL A 20 -24.85 5.68 1.97
C VAL A 20 -24.29 6.01 0.58
N ASP A 21 -24.84 5.45 -0.50
CA ASP A 21 -24.44 5.79 -1.86
C ASP A 21 -24.68 7.28 -2.19
N GLU A 22 -25.82 7.84 -1.79
CA GLU A 22 -26.06 9.29 -1.92
C GLU A 22 -25.08 10.11 -1.08
N ALA A 23 -24.80 9.67 0.15
CA ALA A 23 -23.87 10.35 1.06
C ALA A 23 -22.44 10.40 0.52
N LEU A 24 -21.98 9.34 -0.15
CA LEU A 24 -20.62 9.24 -0.69
C LEU A 24 -20.47 9.88 -2.08
N ASN A 25 -21.47 9.75 -2.94
CA ASN A 25 -21.32 10.10 -4.36
C ASN A 25 -22.09 11.35 -4.78
N ARG A 26 -23.07 11.80 -3.98
CA ARG A 26 -24.02 12.86 -4.34
C ARG A 26 -24.40 13.70 -3.12
N THR A 27 -23.44 13.97 -2.23
CA THR A 27 -23.70 14.71 -0.99
C THR A 27 -24.28 16.09 -1.31
N PRO A 28 -25.47 16.46 -0.81
CA PRO A 28 -26.04 17.77 -1.06
C PRO A 28 -25.25 18.86 -0.30
N GLY A 29 -25.44 20.13 -0.70
CA GLY A 29 -24.99 21.26 0.09
C GLY A 29 -25.54 21.20 1.51
N GLY A 30 -24.66 21.29 2.52
CA GLY A 30 -24.99 21.04 3.93
C GLY A 30 -24.59 19.65 4.45
N GLY A 31 -24.09 18.77 3.60
CA GLY A 31 -23.43 17.52 4.01
C GLY A 31 -24.38 16.46 4.58
N PHE A 32 -23.83 15.56 5.38
CA PHE A 32 -24.57 14.47 6.04
C PHE A 32 -25.73 14.98 6.91
N PRO A 33 -25.61 16.09 7.68
CA PRO A 33 -26.72 16.61 8.47
C PRO A 33 -27.98 16.94 7.67
N GLU A 34 -27.84 17.40 6.42
CA GLU A 34 -28.99 17.69 5.56
C GLU A 34 -29.70 16.40 5.10
N LEU A 35 -28.93 15.36 4.76
CA LEU A 35 -29.49 14.03 4.45
C LEU A 35 -30.19 13.42 5.66
N GLU A 36 -29.58 13.52 6.85
CA GLU A 36 -30.17 13.06 8.09
C GLU A 36 -31.49 13.78 8.39
N LYS A 37 -31.53 15.11 8.22
CA LYS A 37 -32.74 15.93 8.39
C LYS A 37 -33.84 15.54 7.40
N ARG A 38 -33.50 15.35 6.12
CA ARG A 38 -34.44 14.92 5.06
C ARG A 38 -35.14 13.60 5.41
N HIS A 39 -34.40 12.67 5.98
CA HIS A 39 -34.90 11.34 6.34
C HIS A 39 -35.32 11.19 7.80
N ARG A 40 -35.27 12.28 8.58
CA ARG A 40 -35.56 12.30 10.03
C ARG A 40 -34.72 11.29 10.81
N LEU A 41 -33.46 11.15 10.43
CA LEU A 41 -32.47 10.35 11.14
C LEU A 41 -31.97 11.14 12.37
N LYS A 42 -31.41 10.41 13.34
CA LYS A 42 -30.67 11.06 14.42
C LYS A 42 -29.32 11.54 13.87
N PRO A 43 -28.81 12.69 14.32
CA PRO A 43 -27.46 13.12 13.98
C PRO A 43 -26.43 12.00 14.23
N GLY A 44 -25.57 11.74 13.26
CA GLY A 44 -24.55 10.69 13.30
C GLY A 44 -25.01 9.30 12.82
N THR A 45 -26.31 9.07 12.63
CA THR A 45 -26.80 7.77 12.14
C THR A 45 -26.29 7.46 10.73
N LEU A 46 -26.19 8.48 9.88
CA LEU A 46 -25.70 8.29 8.52
C LEU A 46 -24.19 8.03 8.52
N PHE A 47 -23.45 8.62 9.47
CA PHE A 47 -22.03 8.35 9.65
C PHE A 47 -21.80 6.88 10.05
N ASP A 48 -22.52 6.37 11.05
CA ASP A 48 -22.46 4.95 11.45
C ASP A 48 -22.77 4.02 10.26
N TRP A 49 -23.71 4.41 9.40
CA TRP A 49 -24.06 3.61 8.22
C TRP A 49 -23.00 3.67 7.13
N VAL A 50 -22.31 4.80 6.96
CA VAL A 50 -21.18 4.91 6.03
C VAL A 50 -20.00 4.07 6.54
N GLU A 51 -19.73 4.03 7.84
CA GLU A 51 -18.71 3.14 8.40
C GLU A 51 -19.07 1.66 8.25
N GLU A 52 -20.34 1.29 8.45
CA GLU A 52 -20.77 -0.12 8.36
C GLU A 52 -20.94 -0.61 6.90
N LEU A 53 -21.45 0.24 6.01
CA LEU A 53 -21.94 -0.17 4.68
C LEU A 53 -21.22 0.54 3.53
N GLY A 54 -20.35 1.50 3.83
CA GLY A 54 -19.48 2.13 2.85
C GLY A 54 -18.45 1.14 2.30
N PRO A 55 -17.71 1.53 1.26
CA PRO A 55 -16.58 0.73 0.81
C PRO A 55 -15.57 0.63 1.97
N THR A 56 -15.02 -0.55 2.18
CA THR A 56 -13.87 -0.71 3.08
C THR A 56 -12.78 0.24 2.58
N PRO A 57 -12.25 1.15 3.43
CA PRO A 57 -11.14 1.97 3.01
C PRO A 57 -9.97 1.07 2.59
N PRO A 58 -9.15 1.48 1.61
CA PRO A 58 -7.93 0.76 1.32
C PRO A 58 -7.09 0.66 2.61
N PRO A 59 -6.31 -0.41 2.79
CA PRO A 59 -5.37 -0.49 3.91
C PRO A 59 -4.47 0.75 3.92
N ALA A 60 -4.19 1.26 5.11
CA ALA A 60 -3.39 2.46 5.26
C ALA A 60 -1.92 2.17 4.87
N PRO A 61 -1.18 3.17 4.36
CA PRO A 61 0.26 3.03 4.26
C PRO A 61 0.85 2.61 5.61
N PHE A 62 1.92 1.81 5.57
CA PHE A 62 2.58 1.21 6.73
C PHE A 62 1.73 0.20 7.52
N SER A 63 0.48 -0.11 7.13
CA SER A 63 -0.25 -1.20 7.83
C SER A 63 0.29 -2.59 7.50
N ALA A 64 0.97 -2.71 6.36
CA ALA A 64 1.71 -3.87 5.92
C ALA A 64 2.78 -3.44 4.90
N LEU A 65 3.84 -4.24 4.79
CA LEU A 65 5.07 -3.91 4.10
C LEU A 65 5.41 -5.01 3.07
N HIS A 66 5.65 -4.60 1.83
CA HIS A 66 6.18 -5.47 0.79
C HIS A 66 7.69 -5.64 0.95
N PHE A 67 8.21 -6.85 0.91
CA PHE A 67 9.64 -7.14 1.06
C PHE A 67 10.27 -7.72 -0.20
N TRP A 68 11.43 -7.18 -0.58
CA TRP A 68 12.35 -7.78 -1.52
C TRP A 68 13.70 -8.00 -0.87
N ILE A 69 14.24 -9.22 -0.92
CA ILE A 69 15.44 -9.60 -0.18
C ILE A 69 16.32 -10.49 -1.05
N GLY A 70 17.64 -10.33 -0.96
CA GLY A 70 18.59 -11.18 -1.65
C GLY A 70 20.03 -10.71 -1.57
N ASN A 71 20.87 -11.27 -2.45
CA ASN A 71 22.25 -10.83 -2.61
C ASN A 71 22.42 -10.09 -3.92
N THR A 72 23.11 -8.95 -3.87
CA THR A 72 23.50 -8.18 -5.04
C THR A 72 25.03 -8.02 -5.06
N PRO A 73 25.67 -8.20 -6.23
CA PRO A 73 27.09 -7.88 -6.39
C PRO A 73 27.32 -6.38 -6.59
N LEU A 74 26.25 -5.59 -6.75
CA LEU A 74 26.32 -4.16 -7.01
C LEU A 74 26.78 -3.40 -5.75
N GLY A 75 27.54 -2.34 -5.96
CA GLY A 75 27.81 -1.37 -4.89
C GLY A 75 26.56 -0.55 -4.55
N GLU A 76 26.52 0.03 -3.35
CA GLU A 76 25.37 0.80 -2.84
C GLU A 76 24.82 1.82 -3.85
N ALA A 77 25.69 2.65 -4.44
CA ALA A 77 25.26 3.66 -5.41
C ALA A 77 24.64 3.05 -6.67
N GLU A 78 25.19 1.96 -7.19
CA GLU A 78 24.64 1.28 -8.38
C GLU A 78 23.34 0.56 -8.07
N PHE A 79 23.23 -0.04 -6.88
CA PHE A 79 21.98 -0.61 -6.38
C PHE A 79 20.89 0.45 -6.22
N GLY A 80 21.23 1.61 -5.65
CA GLY A 80 20.32 2.73 -5.41
C GLY A 80 19.76 3.37 -6.69
N ARG A 81 20.53 3.38 -7.78
CA ARG A 81 20.09 3.92 -9.09
C ARG A 81 18.83 3.27 -9.66
N TYR A 82 18.46 2.09 -9.17
CA TYR A 82 17.22 1.43 -9.52
C TYR A 82 15.97 2.21 -9.07
N PHE A 83 16.10 3.02 -8.02
CA PHE A 83 15.02 3.84 -7.45
C PHE A 83 15.06 5.31 -7.91
N ASP A 84 16.15 5.73 -8.57
CA ASP A 84 16.24 7.07 -9.16
C ASP A 84 15.16 7.27 -10.23
N TYR A 85 14.95 8.52 -10.61
CA TYR A 85 14.02 8.94 -11.65
C TYR A 85 14.69 9.88 -12.66
N ALA A 86 14.06 10.08 -13.80
CA ALA A 86 14.51 10.99 -14.84
C ALA A 86 14.41 12.45 -14.35
N ASP A 87 15.46 13.25 -14.58
CA ASP A 87 15.49 14.68 -14.23
C ASP A 87 14.30 15.46 -14.79
N SER A 88 13.80 15.06 -15.97
CA SER A 88 12.67 15.70 -16.64
C SER A 88 11.30 15.27 -16.12
N TYR A 89 11.20 14.30 -15.21
CA TYR A 89 9.91 13.75 -14.77
C TYR A 89 8.99 14.84 -14.20
N TRP A 90 9.55 15.77 -13.44
CA TRP A 90 8.82 16.86 -12.80
C TRP A 90 8.42 18.01 -13.74
N ASP A 91 8.92 18.00 -14.97
CA ASP A 91 8.53 18.96 -16.02
C ASP A 91 7.30 18.49 -16.82
N LEU A 92 6.85 17.25 -16.60
CA LEU A 92 5.73 16.64 -17.32
C LEU A 92 4.40 16.97 -16.66
N GLU A 93 3.38 17.20 -17.50
CA GLU A 93 2.00 17.25 -17.04
C GLU A 93 1.43 15.83 -16.91
N VAL A 94 0.36 15.66 -16.13
CA VAL A 94 -0.28 14.35 -15.92
C VAL A 94 -0.76 13.76 -17.25
N GLU A 95 -1.31 14.57 -18.15
CA GLU A 95 -1.78 14.14 -19.46
C GLU A 95 -0.65 13.61 -20.34
N ASP A 96 0.57 14.16 -20.22
CA ASP A 96 1.74 13.70 -20.97
C ASP A 96 2.17 12.30 -20.47
N ILE A 97 2.17 12.10 -19.14
CA ILE A 97 2.49 10.80 -18.53
C ILE A 97 1.44 9.75 -18.91
N GLU A 98 0.16 10.10 -18.82
CA GLU A 98 -0.94 9.17 -19.12
C GLU A 98 -0.97 8.76 -20.60
N SER A 99 -0.69 9.70 -21.50
CA SER A 99 -0.70 9.46 -22.95
C SER A 99 0.57 8.82 -23.48
N SER A 100 1.67 8.82 -22.70
CA SER A 100 2.92 8.17 -23.07
C SER A 100 2.75 6.67 -23.28
N SER A 101 3.38 6.15 -24.34
CA SER A 101 3.56 4.72 -24.59
C SER A 101 4.87 4.16 -24.04
N GLU A 102 5.75 5.02 -23.54
CA GLU A 102 7.06 4.68 -22.99
C GLU A 102 7.14 5.05 -21.50
N ASP A 103 8.10 4.44 -20.79
CA ASP A 103 8.39 4.82 -19.41
C ASP A 103 9.06 6.21 -19.38
N VAL A 104 8.36 7.17 -18.79
CA VAL A 104 8.84 8.55 -18.59
C VAL A 104 9.36 8.79 -17.19
N THR A 105 9.16 7.84 -16.27
CA THR A 105 9.66 7.94 -14.89
C THR A 105 11.17 7.81 -14.84
N GLY A 106 11.76 7.02 -15.74
CA GLY A 106 13.17 6.64 -15.69
C GLY A 106 13.52 5.74 -14.50
N CYS A 107 12.52 5.27 -13.75
CA CYS A 107 12.69 4.52 -12.51
C CYS A 107 12.60 3.01 -12.76
N GLY A 108 13.67 2.30 -12.40
CA GLY A 108 13.75 0.84 -12.53
C GLY A 108 12.65 0.14 -11.75
N PHE A 109 12.38 0.58 -10.52
CA PHE A 109 11.32 0.03 -9.67
C PHE A 109 9.93 0.29 -10.26
N CYS A 110 9.62 1.51 -10.71
CA CYS A 110 8.33 1.81 -11.34
C CYS A 110 8.09 0.97 -12.59
N ARG A 111 9.12 0.85 -13.44
CA ARG A 111 9.06 0.01 -14.64
C ARG A 111 8.79 -1.45 -14.28
N ASP A 112 9.43 -1.96 -13.24
CA ASP A 112 9.21 -3.33 -12.80
C ASP A 112 7.83 -3.56 -12.18
N LEU A 113 7.24 -2.56 -11.54
CA LEU A 113 5.85 -2.58 -11.08
C LEU A 113 4.83 -2.31 -12.20
N GLY A 114 5.28 -1.91 -13.39
CA GLY A 114 4.40 -1.51 -14.48
C GLY A 114 3.66 -0.19 -14.21
N ARG A 115 4.20 0.66 -13.35
CA ARG A 115 3.63 1.97 -13.00
C ARG A 115 3.91 2.99 -14.10
N LYS A 116 2.93 3.85 -14.38
CA LYS A 116 3.10 5.04 -15.23
C LYS A 116 3.65 6.24 -14.47
N PHE A 117 3.32 6.33 -13.19
CA PHE A 117 3.75 7.40 -12.29
C PHE A 117 4.82 6.90 -11.34
N LEU A 118 5.67 7.81 -10.91
CA LEU A 118 6.69 7.54 -9.90
C LEU A 118 6.04 6.94 -8.62
N PHE A 119 6.78 6.05 -7.96
CA PHE A 119 6.40 5.56 -6.64
C PHE A 119 6.57 6.66 -5.59
N ASP A 120 5.93 6.51 -4.43
CA ASP A 120 6.09 7.46 -3.34
C ASP A 120 7.37 7.12 -2.56
N GLU A 121 8.38 7.98 -2.63
CA GLU A 121 9.68 7.74 -1.99
C GLU A 121 9.59 7.70 -0.46
N ASP A 122 8.61 8.38 0.14
CA ASP A 122 8.39 8.37 1.59
C ASP A 122 7.92 6.99 2.10
N LEU A 123 7.46 6.12 1.20
CA LEU A 123 7.03 4.76 1.50
C LEU A 123 8.13 3.72 1.28
N LEU A 124 9.31 4.12 0.79
CA LEU A 124 10.41 3.21 0.46
C LEU A 124 11.49 3.23 1.56
N LEU A 125 11.87 2.04 2.01
CA LEU A 125 13.10 1.83 2.77
C LEU A 125 14.05 0.93 1.97
N MET A 126 15.30 1.36 1.82
CA MET A 126 16.36 0.59 1.18
C MET A 126 17.47 0.30 2.21
N ILE A 127 17.89 -0.95 2.30
CA ILE A 127 19.04 -1.35 3.10
C ILE A 127 20.02 -2.11 2.21
N TRP A 128 21.26 -1.63 2.17
CA TRP A 128 22.37 -2.29 1.51
C TRP A 128 23.53 -2.42 2.49
N LEU A 129 24.19 -3.57 2.47
CA LEU A 129 25.36 -3.88 3.28
C LEU A 129 26.51 -4.37 2.38
N PRO A 130 27.76 -4.08 2.74
CA PRO A 130 28.92 -4.48 1.92
C PRO A 130 29.14 -5.99 1.86
N GLU A 131 28.64 -6.73 2.86
CA GLU A 131 28.81 -8.18 2.96
C GLU A 131 27.47 -8.85 3.31
N PRO A 132 27.20 -10.08 2.80
CA PRO A 132 26.02 -10.83 3.17
C PRO A 132 25.97 -11.14 4.68
N VAL A 133 24.80 -10.91 5.26
CA VAL A 133 24.48 -11.25 6.66
C VAL A 133 23.31 -12.23 6.71
N PRO A 134 23.06 -12.93 7.84
CA PRO A 134 21.83 -13.71 7.99
C PRO A 134 20.59 -12.85 7.73
N VAL A 135 19.60 -13.39 7.03
CA VAL A 135 18.38 -12.65 6.65
C VAL A 135 17.73 -11.98 7.86
N SER A 136 17.65 -12.66 9.00
CA SER A 136 17.08 -12.10 10.22
C SER A 136 17.77 -10.81 10.68
N ALA A 137 19.10 -10.75 10.57
CA ALA A 137 19.88 -9.56 10.93
C ALA A 137 19.62 -8.41 9.96
N LEU A 138 19.49 -8.70 8.66
CA LEU A 138 19.15 -7.69 7.65
C LEU A 138 17.74 -7.12 7.89
N VAL A 139 16.75 -8.01 8.09
CA VAL A 139 15.34 -7.61 8.28
C VAL A 139 15.14 -6.81 9.57
N SER A 140 15.97 -7.00 10.61
CA SER A 140 15.93 -6.16 11.81
C SER A 140 16.19 -4.67 11.55
N HIS A 141 16.67 -4.28 10.37
CA HIS A 141 16.78 -2.87 9.97
C HIS A 141 15.47 -2.26 9.45
N SER A 142 14.43 -3.06 9.15
CA SER A 142 13.20 -2.63 8.46
C SER A 142 12.15 -1.92 9.34
N THR A 143 12.51 -1.53 10.57
CA THR A 143 11.62 -0.92 11.57
C THR A 143 10.32 -1.67 11.90
N LEU A 144 10.15 -2.92 11.43
CA LEU A 144 9.03 -3.81 11.78
C LEU A 144 8.79 -3.85 13.29
N ASP A 145 7.54 -3.65 13.70
CA ASP A 145 7.11 -3.72 15.10
C ASP A 145 6.71 -5.15 15.52
N SER A 146 6.39 -6.02 14.56
CA SER A 146 5.91 -7.38 14.78
C SER A 146 7.01 -8.47 14.72
N ASP A 147 7.34 -9.07 15.87
CA ASP A 147 8.17 -10.29 15.97
C ASP A 147 7.61 -11.46 15.14
N THR A 148 6.28 -11.52 14.99
CA THR A 148 5.61 -12.57 14.20
C THR A 148 5.88 -12.38 12.72
N SER A 149 5.81 -11.14 12.22
CA SER A 149 6.11 -10.80 10.83
C SER A 149 7.57 -11.08 10.50
N LEU A 150 8.50 -10.73 11.40
CA LEU A 150 9.91 -11.08 11.26
C LEU A 150 10.11 -12.60 11.05
N ALA A 151 9.46 -13.43 11.87
CA ALA A 151 9.56 -14.89 11.75
C ALA A 151 9.01 -15.40 10.41
N LEU A 152 7.89 -14.85 9.94
CA LEU A 152 7.28 -15.21 8.65
C LEU A 152 8.16 -14.81 7.46
N ILE A 153 8.79 -13.63 7.51
CA ILE A 153 9.72 -13.17 6.47
C ILE A 153 10.93 -14.11 6.39
N VAL A 154 11.53 -14.47 7.52
CA VAL A 154 12.66 -15.41 7.57
C VAL A 154 12.25 -16.77 7.01
N GLN A 155 11.07 -17.28 7.38
CA GLN A 155 10.55 -18.53 6.86
C GLN A 155 10.31 -18.47 5.34
N ALA A 156 9.77 -17.36 4.83
CA ALA A 156 9.54 -17.16 3.41
C ALA A 156 10.86 -17.11 2.62
N CYS A 157 11.89 -16.45 3.17
CA CYS A 157 13.24 -16.46 2.61
C CYS A 157 13.84 -17.88 2.59
N GLU A 158 13.72 -18.64 3.68
CA GLU A 158 14.18 -20.02 3.76
C GLU A 158 13.50 -20.93 2.72
N ALA A 159 12.20 -20.77 2.51
CA ALA A 159 11.45 -21.51 1.49
C ALA A 159 11.94 -21.22 0.06
N GLN A 160 12.52 -20.03 -0.17
CA GLN A 160 13.16 -19.64 -1.43
C GLN A 160 14.68 -19.95 -1.47
N GLY A 161 15.25 -20.57 -0.42
CA GLY A 161 16.68 -20.88 -0.32
C GLY A 161 17.57 -19.67 0.01
N ILE A 162 16.99 -18.57 0.49
CA ILE A 162 17.69 -17.34 0.84
C ILE A 162 18.00 -17.37 2.35
N HIS A 163 19.22 -17.77 2.70
CA HIS A 163 19.67 -17.83 4.10
C HIS A 163 20.51 -16.61 4.51
N THR A 164 21.17 -15.98 3.54
CA THR A 164 21.96 -14.76 3.73
C THR A 164 21.61 -13.77 2.64
N ALA A 165 21.69 -12.48 2.96
CA ALA A 165 21.38 -11.37 2.07
C ALA A 165 22.26 -10.17 2.43
N ASN A 166 22.61 -9.36 1.44
CA ASN A 166 23.29 -8.07 1.65
C ASN A 166 22.44 -6.88 1.20
N ALA A 167 21.27 -7.12 0.60
CA ALA A 167 20.37 -6.05 0.20
C ALA A 167 18.91 -6.43 0.43
N MET A 168 18.14 -5.44 0.86
CA MET A 168 16.69 -5.48 0.86
C MET A 168 16.11 -4.11 0.54
N PHE A 169 14.88 -4.11 0.04
CA PHE A 169 14.06 -2.92 0.07
C PHE A 169 12.63 -3.28 0.44
N VAL A 170 11.95 -2.30 1.02
CA VAL A 170 10.61 -2.41 1.58
C VAL A 170 9.75 -1.29 1.03
N TYR A 171 8.52 -1.60 0.64
CA TYR A 171 7.56 -0.61 0.18
C TYR A 171 6.27 -0.67 1.00
N ALA A 172 5.89 0.46 1.58
CA ALA A 172 4.85 0.56 2.60
C ALA A 172 3.45 0.89 2.05
N ASP A 173 3.21 0.69 0.75
CA ASP A 173 1.87 0.72 0.17
C ASP A 173 1.33 -0.71 0.00
N PRO A 174 0.46 -1.19 0.91
CA PRO A 174 -0.11 -2.54 0.83
C PRO A 174 -1.10 -2.73 -0.34
N THR A 175 -1.45 -1.65 -1.05
CA THR A 175 -2.29 -1.70 -2.24
C THR A 175 -1.50 -1.89 -3.53
N GLU A 176 -0.16 -1.81 -3.45
CA GLU A 176 0.72 -2.02 -4.59
C GLU A 176 0.57 -3.43 -5.16
N GLN A 177 0.47 -3.53 -6.49
CA GLN A 177 0.22 -4.80 -7.16
C GLN A 177 1.51 -5.42 -7.67
N ILE A 178 1.96 -6.48 -7.01
CA ILE A 178 3.13 -7.24 -7.46
C ILE A 178 2.66 -8.28 -8.50
N THR A 179 2.72 -7.89 -9.77
CA THR A 179 2.17 -8.66 -10.90
C THR A 179 2.98 -9.88 -11.29
N ASP A 180 4.29 -9.87 -11.02
CA ASP A 180 5.19 -11.00 -11.25
C ASP A 180 6.01 -11.29 -9.98
N PRO A 181 5.48 -12.10 -9.05
CA PRO A 181 6.18 -12.44 -7.81
C PRO A 181 7.45 -13.28 -8.00
N GLU A 182 7.60 -13.96 -9.14
CA GLU A 182 8.69 -14.91 -9.38
C GLU A 182 9.90 -14.28 -10.06
N LYS A 183 9.74 -13.10 -10.69
CA LYS A 183 10.89 -12.36 -11.24
C LYS A 183 11.77 -11.75 -10.14
N LEU A 184 12.98 -11.39 -10.55
CA LEU A 184 13.89 -10.61 -9.72
C LEU A 184 13.67 -9.10 -9.96
N TYR A 185 13.67 -8.33 -8.88
CA TYR A 185 13.55 -6.88 -8.86
C TYR A 185 14.89 -6.31 -8.40
N ASN A 186 15.63 -5.68 -9.31
CA ASN A 186 17.03 -5.29 -9.08
C ASN A 186 17.92 -6.45 -8.58
N GLY A 187 17.64 -7.67 -9.04
CA GLY A 187 18.33 -8.89 -8.61
C GLY A 187 17.83 -9.51 -7.29
N LEU A 188 16.86 -8.90 -6.61
CA LEU A 188 16.28 -9.42 -5.37
C LEU A 188 14.94 -10.14 -5.61
N SER A 189 14.65 -11.17 -4.82
CA SER A 189 13.38 -11.88 -4.88
C SER A 189 12.31 -11.15 -4.08
N TYR A 190 11.08 -11.12 -4.60
CA TYR A 190 9.93 -10.71 -3.79
C TYR A 190 9.59 -11.79 -2.77
N ILE A 191 9.49 -11.40 -1.50
CA ILE A 191 9.28 -12.31 -0.37
C ILE A 191 7.81 -12.37 0.02
N GLY A 192 7.11 -11.25 -0.06
CA GLY A 192 5.70 -11.16 0.29
C GLY A 192 5.31 -9.81 0.90
N LEU A 193 4.04 -9.73 1.28
CA LEU A 193 3.44 -8.64 2.04
C LEU A 193 3.19 -9.14 3.46
N PHE A 194 3.66 -8.39 4.45
CA PHE A 194 3.58 -8.76 5.86
C PHE A 194 3.06 -7.59 6.68
N ASP A 195 2.19 -7.86 7.66
CA ASP A 195 1.71 -6.83 8.59
C ASP A 195 2.90 -6.19 9.32
N ASP A 196 2.85 -4.88 9.54
CA ASP A 196 3.85 -4.15 10.33
C ASP A 196 3.75 -4.49 11.84
#